data_AF-A0AAU1J372-F1
#
_entry.id   AF-A0AAU1J372-F1
#
_cell.length_a   1.000
_cell.length_b   1.000
_cell.length_c   1.000
_cell.angle_alpha   90.00
_cell.angle_beta   90.00
_cell.angle_gamma   90.00
#
_symmetry.space_group_name_H-M   'P 1'
#
loop_
_entity.id
_entity.type
_entity.pdbx_description
1 polymer ?
#
loop_
_entity_poly.entity_id
_entity_poly.type
_entity_poly.pdbx_seq_one_letter_code
_entity_poly.pdbx_strand_id
1 'polypeptide(L)'
;MDMGALRRRVALGTAVLTTSGLLALAAPGTAQAAVICPGHEVETLPFSTGTVHVFRRGDYVCAYTVPKKAGARRTMSVSVQARGNRPVVDRGRYTRRAGPVTVHAGHRCVLVKGSVGGGSVSSGWMC
;
A
#
# COMPACT_ATOMS: atom_id res chain seq x y z
N MET A 1 -22.91 81.38 -13.56
CA MET A 1 -23.82 80.39 -12.97
C MET A 1 -23.13 79.03 -12.99
N ASP A 2 -22.55 78.45 -11.95
CA ASP A 2 -21.90 78.93 -10.72
C ASP A 2 -20.89 77.81 -10.38
N MET A 3 -19.62 78.17 -10.29
CA MET A 3 -18.52 77.28 -9.93
C MET A 3 -18.14 77.61 -8.49
N GLY A 4 -18.29 76.67 -7.55
CA GLY A 4 -17.62 76.76 -6.25
C GLY A 4 -18.50 76.55 -5.02
N ALA A 5 -18.81 75.29 -4.72
CA ALA A 5 -19.09 74.76 -3.39
C ALA A 5 -19.41 73.29 -3.60
N LEU A 6 -18.64 72.27 -3.25
CA LEU A 6 -18.01 72.09 -1.97
C LEU A 6 -16.99 70.95 -2.14
N ARG A 7 -15.91 71.24 -2.87
CA ARG A 7 -14.59 70.75 -2.47
C ARG A 7 -14.53 70.96 -0.95
N ARG A 8 -14.17 69.92 -0.18
CA ARG A 8 -14.18 69.91 1.30
C ARG A 8 -15.60 69.58 1.79
N ARG A 9 -15.83 68.38 2.28
CA ARG A 9 -15.36 68.00 3.61
C ARG A 9 -15.79 66.57 3.85
N VAL A 10 -14.87 65.81 4.42
CA VAL A 10 -15.18 64.66 5.26
C VAL A 10 -15.64 63.49 4.39
N ALA A 11 -14.70 62.63 3.97
CA ALA A 11 -14.14 61.59 4.83
C ALA A 11 -15.25 60.70 5.39
N LEU A 12 -14.94 59.41 5.57
CA LEU A 12 -15.86 58.35 5.99
C LEU A 12 -16.66 57.86 4.78
N GLY A 13 -16.27 56.79 4.09
CA GLY A 13 -15.46 55.69 4.53
C GLY A 13 -15.95 54.47 3.77
N THR A 14 -15.03 53.52 3.56
CA THR A 14 -15.34 52.10 3.44
C THR A 14 -16.27 51.69 2.30
N ALA A 15 -15.69 51.49 1.12
CA ALA A 15 -16.13 50.39 0.25
C ALA A 15 -14.95 49.84 -0.56
N VAL A 16 -13.82 49.54 0.11
CA VAL A 16 -12.86 48.58 -0.42
C VAL A 16 -13.47 47.21 -0.17
N LEU A 17 -14.32 46.75 -1.09
CA LEU A 17 -14.78 45.36 -1.07
C LEU A 17 -13.58 44.48 -1.44
N THR A 18 -13.03 43.86 -0.40
CA THR A 18 -12.04 42.80 -0.41
C THR A 18 -12.46 41.69 -1.37
N THR A 19 -11.84 41.63 -2.55
CA THR A 19 -11.86 40.44 -3.40
C THR A 19 -10.91 39.41 -2.80
N SER A 20 -11.40 38.67 -1.80
CA SER A 20 -10.69 37.51 -1.24
C SER A 20 -10.63 36.43 -2.32
N GLY A 21 -9.47 36.28 -2.95
CA GLY A 21 -9.18 35.19 -3.87
C GLY A 21 -9.23 33.85 -3.14
N LEU A 22 -10.34 33.14 -3.26
CA LEU A 22 -10.43 31.73 -2.88
C LEU A 22 -9.68 30.91 -3.94
N LEU A 23 -8.37 30.75 -3.77
CA LEU A 23 -7.66 29.66 -4.42
C LEU A 23 -8.10 28.35 -3.75
N ALA A 24 -9.17 27.75 -4.28
CA ALA A 24 -9.46 26.36 -4.02
C ALA A 24 -8.34 25.53 -4.67
N LEU A 25 -7.33 25.19 -3.87
CA LEU A 25 -6.37 24.14 -4.20
C LEU A 25 -7.16 22.83 -4.35
N ALA A 26 -7.63 22.56 -5.56
CA ALA A 26 -7.99 21.22 -5.99
C ALA A 26 -6.68 20.42 -6.08
N ALA A 27 -6.12 20.07 -4.93
CA ALA A 27 -5.11 19.04 -4.86
C ALA A 27 -5.81 17.74 -5.28
N PRO A 28 -5.40 17.05 -6.35
CA PRO A 28 -5.86 15.70 -6.58
C PRO A 28 -5.45 14.89 -5.36
N GLY A 29 -6.42 14.52 -4.54
CA GLY A 29 -6.24 13.52 -3.49
C GLY A 29 -5.92 12.21 -4.19
N THR A 30 -4.64 11.97 -4.44
CA THR A 30 -4.20 10.66 -4.90
C THR A 30 -4.48 9.73 -3.72
N ALA A 31 -5.52 8.91 -3.83
CA ALA A 31 -5.70 7.80 -2.91
C ALA A 31 -4.64 6.76 -3.30
N GLN A 32 -3.42 6.86 -2.77
CA GLN A 32 -2.44 5.79 -2.96
C GLN A 32 -2.92 4.57 -2.18
N ALA A 33 -3.54 3.61 -2.90
CA ALA A 33 -3.78 2.29 -2.35
C ALA A 33 -2.44 1.73 -1.86
N ALA A 34 -2.36 1.37 -0.57
CA ALA A 34 -1.15 0.80 -0.01
C ALA A 34 -0.82 -0.51 -0.75
N VAL A 35 0.23 -0.49 -1.56
CA VAL A 35 0.70 -1.68 -2.28
C VAL A 35 1.33 -2.61 -1.25
N ILE A 36 0.71 -3.78 -1.02
CA ILE A 36 1.14 -4.72 0.03
C ILE A 36 2.56 -5.21 -0.24
N CYS A 37 2.82 -5.64 -1.46
CA CYS A 37 4.14 -6.02 -1.92
C CYS A 37 4.52 -5.16 -3.14
N PRO A 38 5.59 -4.37 -3.06
CA PRO A 38 6.08 -3.62 -4.20
C PRO A 38 6.59 -4.54 -5.32
N GLY A 39 6.37 -4.17 -6.58
CA GLY A 39 6.93 -4.87 -7.75
C GLY A 39 5.86 -5.50 -8.64
N HIS A 40 6.29 -6.42 -9.50
CA HIS A 40 5.40 -7.23 -10.34
C HIS A 40 5.17 -8.58 -9.68
N GLU A 41 3.97 -9.13 -9.83
CA GLU A 41 3.67 -10.49 -9.38
C GLU A 41 4.39 -11.48 -10.30
N VAL A 42 5.20 -12.36 -9.71
CA VAL A 42 5.97 -13.39 -10.44
C VAL A 42 5.33 -14.76 -10.33
N GLU A 43 4.60 -15.02 -9.24
CA GLU A 43 3.97 -16.31 -9.01
C GLU A 43 2.77 -16.17 -8.07
N THR A 44 1.74 -16.93 -8.40
CA THR A 44 0.53 -17.08 -7.57
C THR A 44 0.34 -18.56 -7.27
N LEU A 45 0.34 -18.90 -5.98
CA LEU A 45 0.29 -20.29 -5.51
C LEU A 45 -1.04 -20.56 -4.81
N PRO A 46 -2.09 -20.98 -5.54
CA PRO A 46 -3.35 -21.37 -4.94
C PRO A 46 -3.23 -22.71 -4.23
N PHE A 47 -3.96 -22.87 -3.12
CA PHE A 47 -4.12 -24.14 -2.41
C PHE A 47 -5.51 -24.23 -1.78
N SER A 48 -5.79 -25.36 -1.11
CA SER A 48 -7.13 -25.70 -0.63
C SER A 48 -7.82 -24.62 0.21
N THR A 49 -7.05 -23.86 0.99
CA THR A 49 -7.56 -22.93 2.00
C THR A 49 -7.12 -21.48 1.80
N GLY A 50 -6.31 -21.20 0.78
CA GLY A 50 -5.75 -19.87 0.53
C GLY A 50 -4.94 -19.77 -0.75
N THR A 51 -4.29 -18.62 -0.91
CA THR A 51 -3.39 -18.32 -2.03
C THR A 51 -2.18 -17.58 -1.48
N VAL A 52 -0.98 -17.92 -1.95
CA VAL A 52 0.24 -17.12 -1.71
C VAL A 52 0.51 -16.29 -2.95
N HIS A 53 0.75 -15.00 -2.77
CA HIS A 53 1.17 -14.11 -3.84
C HIS A 53 2.63 -13.75 -3.65
N VAL A 54 3.41 -13.84 -4.73
CA VAL A 54 4.85 -13.59 -4.74
C VAL A 54 5.16 -12.49 -5.73
N PHE A 55 5.86 -11.46 -5.26
CA PHE A 55 6.24 -10.29 -6.04
C PHE A 55 7.74 -10.13 -6.07
N ARG A 56 8.26 -9.60 -7.18
CA ARG A 56 9.67 -9.27 -7.34
C ARG A 56 9.85 -7.79 -7.71
N ARG A 57 10.80 -7.15 -7.05
CA ARG A 57 11.30 -5.81 -7.39
C ARG A 57 12.81 -5.81 -7.30
N GLY A 58 13.48 -5.85 -8.45
CA GLY A 58 14.93 -5.99 -8.53
C GLY A 58 15.40 -7.25 -7.80
N ASP A 59 16.29 -7.06 -6.82
CA ASP A 59 16.85 -8.13 -5.99
C ASP A 59 16.00 -8.52 -4.79
N TYR A 60 14.82 -7.93 -4.61
CA TYR A 60 13.94 -8.23 -3.50
C TYR A 60 12.75 -9.08 -3.94
N VAL A 61 12.42 -10.06 -3.12
CA VAL A 61 11.20 -10.87 -3.23
C VAL A 61 10.32 -10.56 -2.03
N CYS A 62 9.05 -10.27 -2.31
CA CYS A 62 8.03 -10.01 -1.31
C CYS A 62 6.89 -11.02 -1.45
N ALA A 63 6.42 -11.62 -0.35
CA ALA A 63 5.30 -12.54 -0.39
C ALA A 63 4.32 -12.31 0.76
N TYR A 64 3.06 -12.63 0.51
CA TYR A 64 2.02 -12.69 1.53
C TYR A 64 1.03 -13.82 1.23
N THR A 65 0.35 -14.32 2.27
CA THR A 65 -0.65 -15.38 2.14
C THR A 65 -2.03 -14.85 2.49
N VAL A 66 -3.01 -15.08 1.62
CA VAL A 66 -4.42 -14.73 1.83
C VAL A 66 -5.28 -15.99 2.00
N PRO A 67 -6.28 -15.97 2.89
CA PRO A 67 -7.23 -17.06 2.99
C PRO A 67 -8.24 -17.02 1.84
N LYS A 68 -8.68 -18.19 1.38
CA LYS A 68 -9.72 -18.32 0.35
C LYS A 68 -11.07 -17.77 0.82
N LYS A 69 -11.34 -17.91 2.12
CA LYS A 69 -12.54 -17.36 2.78
C LYS A 69 -12.10 -16.35 3.83
N ALA A 70 -12.46 -15.08 3.64
CA ALA A 70 -12.20 -14.02 4.60
C ALA A 70 -13.12 -14.12 5.84
N GLY A 71 -12.77 -13.38 6.89
CA GLY A 71 -13.65 -13.13 8.04
C GLY A 71 -13.33 -13.94 9.29
N ALA A 72 -13.04 -15.24 9.17
CA ALA A 72 -12.66 -16.06 10.31
C ALA A 72 -11.19 -15.85 10.71
N ARG A 73 -10.92 -15.72 12.02
CA ARG A 73 -9.55 -15.62 12.54
C ARG A 73 -8.85 -16.98 12.53
N ARG A 74 -7.95 -17.19 11.56
CA ARG A 74 -7.26 -18.46 11.31
C ARG A 74 -5.76 -18.32 11.51
N THR A 75 -5.11 -19.41 11.88
CA THR A 75 -3.65 -19.49 11.83
C THR A 75 -3.22 -19.38 10.37
N MET A 76 -2.33 -18.44 10.05
CA MET A 76 -1.77 -18.30 8.73
C MET A 76 -0.27 -18.08 8.87
N SER A 77 0.48 -18.46 7.85
CA SER A 77 1.89 -18.12 7.77
C SER A 77 2.34 -17.89 6.33
N VAL A 78 3.39 -17.10 6.20
CA VAL A 78 4.17 -16.96 4.98
C VAL A 78 5.65 -17.05 5.35
N SER A 79 6.42 -17.76 4.55
CA SER A 79 7.85 -17.94 4.71
C SER A 79 8.54 -17.69 3.39
N VAL A 80 9.56 -16.84 3.39
CA VAL A 80 10.40 -16.58 2.21
C VAL A 80 11.84 -16.90 2.56
N GLN A 81 12.48 -17.70 1.72
CA GLN A 81 13.86 -18.11 1.91
C GLN A 81 14.65 -17.94 0.61
N ALA A 82 15.61 -17.03 0.61
CA ALA A 82 16.65 -17.03 -0.42
C ALA A 82 17.62 -18.19 -0.14
N ARG A 83 18.05 -18.90 -1.19
CA ARG A 83 18.97 -20.03 -1.07
C ARG A 83 20.25 -19.60 -0.35
N GLY A 84 20.68 -20.38 0.64
CA GLY A 84 21.82 -20.06 1.51
C GLY A 84 21.50 -19.15 2.70
N ASN A 85 20.31 -18.56 2.77
CA ASN A 85 19.87 -17.75 3.92
C ASN A 85 18.91 -18.52 4.83
N ARG A 86 18.73 -17.99 6.05
CA ARG A 86 17.66 -18.44 6.95
C ARG A 86 16.30 -17.99 6.42
N PRO A 87 15.24 -18.81 6.56
CA PRO A 87 13.90 -18.42 6.16
C PRO A 87 13.38 -17.28 7.05
N VAL A 88 12.80 -16.25 6.43
CA VAL A 88 12.06 -15.21 7.12
C VAL A 88 10.60 -15.62 7.14
N VAL A 89 10.03 -15.76 8.34
CA VAL A 89 8.70 -16.32 8.55
C VAL A 89 7.84 -15.30 9.29
N ASP A 90 6.67 -14.99 8.72
CA ASP A 90 5.57 -14.40 9.47
C ASP A 90 4.52 -15.48 9.75
N ARG A 91 4.15 -15.66 11.02
CA ARG A 91 3.17 -16.66 11.45
C ARG A 91 2.33 -16.10 12.59
N GLY A 92 1.02 -16.21 12.47
CA GLY A 92 0.10 -15.73 13.48
C GLY A 92 -1.34 -16.09 13.20
N ARG A 93 -2.25 -15.62 14.06
CA ARG A 93 -3.70 -15.75 13.85
C ARG A 93 -4.25 -14.47 13.24
N TYR A 94 -4.53 -14.51 11.95
CA TYR A 94 -4.97 -13.36 11.15
C TYR A 94 -6.40 -13.54 10.63
N THR A 95 -7.05 -12.44 10.27
CA THR A 95 -8.39 -12.43 9.63
C THR A 95 -8.32 -12.10 8.14
N ARG A 96 -7.25 -11.40 7.71
CA ARG A 96 -7.07 -10.91 6.33
C ARG A 96 -5.91 -11.56 5.60
N ARG A 97 -4.71 -11.60 6.18
CA ARG A 97 -3.50 -12.16 5.55
C ARG A 97 -2.38 -12.38 6.56
N ALA A 98 -1.42 -13.24 6.22
CA ALA A 98 -0.08 -13.26 6.80
C ALA A 98 0.92 -12.52 5.87
N GLY A 99 1.87 -11.78 6.45
CA GLY A 99 2.82 -10.93 5.74
C GLY A 99 2.33 -9.48 5.55
N PRO A 100 3.07 -8.67 4.78
CA PRO A 100 4.11 -9.07 3.82
C PRO A 100 5.44 -9.45 4.47
N VAL A 101 6.16 -10.39 3.83
CA VAL A 101 7.57 -10.70 4.14
C VAL A 101 8.40 -10.35 2.92
N THR A 102 9.44 -9.53 3.11
CA THR A 102 10.36 -9.12 2.05
C THR A 102 11.77 -9.61 2.38
N VAL A 103 12.43 -10.24 1.40
CA VAL A 103 13.78 -10.78 1.53
C VAL A 103 14.62 -10.32 0.34
N HIS A 104 15.86 -9.94 0.59
CA HIS A 104 16.86 -9.73 -0.45
C HIS A 104 17.32 -11.09 -1.01
N ALA A 105 16.90 -11.40 -2.25
CA ALA A 105 17.21 -12.62 -2.96
C ALA A 105 18.44 -12.48 -3.87
N GLY A 106 18.65 -11.32 -4.48
CA GLY A 106 19.65 -11.17 -5.54
C GLY A 106 19.35 -12.09 -6.72
N HIS A 107 20.37 -12.79 -7.22
CA HIS A 107 20.23 -13.81 -8.26
C HIS A 107 20.05 -15.23 -7.73
N ARG A 108 19.71 -15.37 -6.44
CA ARG A 108 19.59 -16.69 -5.79
C ARG A 108 18.18 -17.23 -5.94
N CYS A 109 18.06 -18.54 -6.01
CA CYS A 109 16.76 -19.18 -6.03
C CYS A 109 16.02 -18.93 -4.70
N VAL A 110 14.70 -18.77 -4.76
CA VAL A 110 13.85 -18.47 -3.61
C VAL A 110 12.84 -19.58 -3.39
N LEU A 111 12.68 -19.98 -2.13
CA LEU A 111 11.65 -20.88 -1.68
C LEU A 111 10.60 -20.08 -0.91
N VAL A 112 9.36 -20.13 -1.37
CA VAL A 112 8.21 -19.52 -0.71
C VAL A 112 7.28 -20.62 -0.21
N LYS A 113 6.85 -20.49 1.05
CA LYS A 113 5.84 -21.35 1.66
C LYS A 113 4.73 -20.51 2.26
N GLY A 114 3.51 -21.00 2.19
CA GLY A 114 2.38 -20.37 2.85
C GLY A 114 1.42 -21.38 3.42
N SER A 115 0.67 -20.97 4.44
CA SER A 115 -0.37 -21.80 5.04
C SER A 115 -1.54 -20.98 5.58
N VAL A 116 -2.73 -21.59 5.57
CA VAL A 116 -3.96 -21.06 6.15
C VAL A 116 -4.72 -22.23 6.79
N GLY A 117 -4.86 -22.23 8.11
CA GLY A 117 -5.47 -23.33 8.84
C GLY A 117 -4.77 -24.66 8.54
N GLY A 118 -5.54 -25.64 8.05
CA GLY A 118 -5.03 -26.97 7.71
C GLY A 118 -4.44 -27.12 6.29
N GLY A 119 -4.44 -26.08 5.46
CA GLY A 119 -3.85 -26.16 4.12
C GLY A 119 -2.54 -25.36 4.01
N SER A 120 -1.66 -25.83 3.12
CA SER A 120 -0.37 -25.22 2.86
C SER A 120 0.09 -25.44 1.43
N VAL A 121 1.03 -24.62 0.97
CA VAL A 121 1.70 -24.72 -0.33
C VAL A 121 3.17 -24.37 -0.21
N SER A 122 3.96 -24.85 -1.18
CA SER A 122 5.38 -24.55 -1.34
C SER A 122 5.65 -24.34 -2.83
N SER A 123 6.32 -23.26 -3.20
CA SER A 123 6.74 -22.99 -4.58
C SER A 123 7.78 -24.01 -5.09
N GLY A 124 8.52 -24.61 -4.15
CA GLY A 124 9.83 -25.18 -4.50
C GLY A 124 10.86 -24.07 -4.69
N TRP A 125 12.05 -24.40 -5.18
CA TRP A 125 13.07 -23.38 -5.45
C TRP A 125 12.78 -22.73 -6.79
N MET A 126 12.41 -21.45 -6.76
CA MET A 126 12.25 -20.61 -7.94
C MET A 126 13.58 -19.96 -8.28
N CYS A 127 14.18 -20.34 -9.40
CA CYS A 127 15.33 -19.68 -10.02
C CYS A 127 14.79 -18.99 -11.30
#